data_AF-A0A1Q7E5L3-F1
#
_entry.id   AF-A0A1Q7E5L3-F1
#
_cell.length_a   1.000
_cell.length_b   1.000
_cell.length_c   1.000
_cell.angle_alpha   90.00
_cell.angle_beta   90.00
_cell.angle_gamma   90.00
#
_symmetry.space_group_name_H-M   'P 1'
#
loop_
_entity.id
_entity.type
_entity.pdbx_description
1 polymer ?
#
loop_
_entity_poly.entity_id
_entity_poly.type
_entity_poly.pdbx_seq_one_letter_code
_entity_poly.pdbx_strand_id
1 'polypeptide(L)'
;MQLKQNYPNPFNPATTIPFALSADLFANGHRPVVSLKIYNVLAQLVATPILQGSGEQVDNLQLSCSSATECSFSAYWDGNVRSTGQQAASGVYIYQLVVDGRRFTKKMIIMK
;
A
#
# COMPACT_ATOMS: atom_id res chain seq x y z
N MET A 1 1.97 -6.58 12.80
CA MET A 1 1.96 -5.81 11.53
C MET A 1 2.28 -6.74 10.38
N GLN A 2 1.53 -6.65 9.29
CA GLN A 2 1.72 -7.52 8.14
C GLN A 2 1.35 -6.78 6.85
N LEU A 3 2.30 -6.72 5.90
CA LEU A 3 1.98 -6.42 4.50
C LEU A 3 1.58 -7.72 3.80
N LYS A 4 0.37 -7.81 3.25
CA LYS A 4 -0.14 -9.01 2.59
C LYS A 4 0.11 -8.95 1.09
N GLN A 5 0.01 -10.10 0.42
CA GLN A 5 0.14 -10.14 -1.04
C GLN A 5 -1.03 -9.37 -1.67
N ASN A 6 -0.72 -8.54 -2.67
CA ASN A 6 -1.74 -7.88 -3.47
C ASN A 6 -2.62 -8.91 -4.21
N TYR A 7 -3.89 -8.57 -4.43
CA TYR A 7 -4.84 -9.42 -5.14
C TYR A 7 -5.68 -8.58 -6.12
N PRO A 8 -5.83 -9.02 -7.38
CA PRO A 8 -5.17 -10.18 -7.99
C PRO A 8 -3.64 -9.98 -8.14
N ASN A 9 -2.90 -11.08 -8.33
CA ASN A 9 -1.47 -11.07 -8.69
C ASN A 9 -1.10 -12.37 -9.45
N PRO A 10 -0.78 -12.32 -10.76
CA PRO A 10 -0.67 -11.13 -11.60
C PRO A 10 -1.98 -10.36 -11.76
N PHE A 11 -1.91 -9.08 -12.15
CA PHE A 11 -3.10 -8.24 -12.33
C PHE A 11 -3.07 -7.38 -13.60
N ASN A 12 -4.26 -6.94 -14.03
CA ASN A 12 -4.49 -6.02 -15.14
C ASN A 12 -5.88 -5.34 -15.02
N PRO A 13 -5.99 -4.00 -15.05
CA PRO A 13 -4.93 -3.03 -14.77
C PRO A 13 -4.73 -2.82 -13.26
N ALA A 14 -5.71 -3.20 -12.43
CA ALA A 14 -5.79 -2.78 -11.04
C ALA A 14 -5.57 -3.91 -10.03
N THR A 15 -5.15 -3.55 -8.82
CA THR A 15 -4.95 -4.48 -7.71
C THR A 15 -5.25 -3.82 -6.37
N THR A 16 -5.57 -4.63 -5.36
CA THR A 16 -5.72 -4.20 -3.97
C THR A 16 -4.57 -4.76 -3.16
N ILE A 17 -3.98 -3.93 -2.30
CA ILE A 17 -2.86 -4.25 -1.42
C ILE A 17 -3.38 -4.26 0.03
N PRO A 18 -3.66 -5.43 0.61
CA PRO A 18 -4.09 -5.52 1.98
C PRO A 18 -2.89 -5.43 2.94
N PHE A 19 -3.10 -4.79 4.08
CA PHE A 19 -2.14 -4.77 5.18
C PHE A 19 -2.86 -4.70 6.52
N ALA A 20 -2.17 -5.13 7.57
CA ALA A 20 -2.73 -5.18 8.91
C ALA A 20 -1.78 -4.57 9.93
N LEU A 21 -2.31 -3.72 10.80
CA LEU A 21 -1.61 -3.03 11.86
C LEU A 21 -2.08 -3.57 13.21
N SER A 22 -1.14 -3.78 14.12
CA SER A 22 -1.44 -4.33 15.43
C SER A 22 -2.06 -3.26 16.34
N ALA A 23 -2.99 -3.62 17.22
CA ALA A 23 -3.74 -2.68 18.04
C ALA A 23 -2.85 -1.84 18.99
N ASP A 24 -1.71 -2.38 19.42
CA ASP A 24 -0.72 -1.68 20.25
C ASP A 24 -0.15 -0.41 19.59
N LEU A 25 -0.16 -0.32 18.26
CA LEU A 25 0.23 0.90 17.53
C LEU A 25 -0.73 2.06 17.74
N PHE A 26 -1.93 1.81 18.26
CA PHE A 26 -2.95 2.83 18.50
C PHE A 26 -3.13 3.13 20.00
N ALA A 27 -2.30 2.52 20.85
CA ALA A 27 -2.37 2.71 22.30
C ALA A 27 -2.05 4.16 22.69
N ASN A 28 -2.62 4.60 23.82
CA ASN A 28 -2.37 5.93 24.40
C ASN A 28 -2.67 7.11 23.44
N GLY A 29 -3.60 6.90 22.49
CA GLY A 29 -3.96 7.93 21.50
C GLY A 29 -2.95 8.09 20.36
N HIS A 30 -1.94 7.22 20.27
CA HIS A 30 -1.01 7.20 19.14
C HIS A 30 -1.76 6.89 17.83
N ARG A 31 -1.34 7.53 16.75
CA ARG A 31 -1.85 7.30 15.40
C ARG A 31 -0.64 7.00 14.51
N PRO A 32 -0.45 5.74 14.08
CA PRO A 32 0.72 5.37 13.31
C PRO A 32 0.71 6.12 11.97
N VAL A 33 1.88 6.60 11.58
CA VAL A 33 2.11 7.27 10.29
C VAL A 33 2.44 6.21 9.25
N VAL A 34 1.64 6.16 8.19
CA VAL A 34 1.69 5.10 7.17
C VAL A 34 1.96 5.67 5.79
N SER A 35 2.95 5.11 5.10
CA SER A 35 3.19 5.32 3.68
C SER A 35 3.19 3.99 2.93
N LEU A 36 2.52 3.93 1.79
CA LEU A 36 2.58 2.81 0.85
C LEU A 36 3.00 3.34 -0.51
N LYS A 37 4.12 2.83 -1.03
CA LYS A 37 4.71 3.30 -2.29
C LYS A 37 4.98 2.12 -3.21
N ILE A 38 4.73 2.32 -4.49
CA ILE A 38 4.99 1.34 -5.55
C ILE A 38 6.17 1.82 -6.37
N TYR A 39 7.12 0.93 -6.62
CA TYR A 39 8.34 1.18 -7.37
C TYR A 39 8.48 0.17 -8.51
N ASN A 40 9.16 0.59 -9.57
CA ASN A 40 9.69 -0.35 -10.56
C ASN A 40 11.02 -0.96 -10.07
N VAL A 41 11.61 -1.87 -10.86
CA VAL A 41 12.88 -2.53 -10.52
C VAL A 41 14.09 -1.58 -10.47
N LEU A 42 13.97 -0.38 -11.02
CA LEU A 42 14.98 0.69 -10.95
C LEU A 42 14.78 1.60 -9.73
N ALA A 43 13.94 1.19 -8.77
CA ALA A 43 13.58 1.96 -7.58
C ALA A 43 12.93 3.34 -7.86
N GLN A 44 12.40 3.55 -9.06
CA GLN A 44 11.66 4.76 -9.39
C GLN A 44 10.23 4.65 -8.85
N LEU A 45 9.74 5.72 -8.22
CA LEU A 45 8.37 5.78 -7.71
C LEU A 45 7.37 5.77 -8.88
N VAL A 46 6.51 4.76 -8.91
CA VAL A 46 5.49 4.57 -9.94
C VAL A 46 4.14 5.11 -9.47
N ALA A 47 3.75 4.79 -8.23
CA ALA A 47 2.45 5.18 -7.69
C ALA A 47 2.41 5.20 -6.16
N THR A 48 1.42 5.91 -5.65
CA THR A 48 1.03 5.93 -4.23
C THR A 48 -0.43 5.50 -4.16
N PRO A 49 -0.72 4.26 -3.68
CA PRO A 49 -2.08 3.73 -3.61
C PRO A 49 -3.04 4.57 -2.78
N ILE A 50 -4.33 4.42 -3.06
CA ILE A 50 -5.43 5.09 -2.37
C ILE A 50 -5.99 4.17 -1.28
N LEU A 51 -6.10 4.66 -0.04
CA LEU A 51 -6.70 3.92 1.05
C LEU A 51 -8.20 3.71 0.81
N GLN A 52 -8.66 2.46 0.85
CA GLN A 52 -10.07 2.16 0.81
C GLN A 52 -10.75 2.60 2.11
N GLY A 53 -11.90 3.27 1.99
CA GLY A 53 -12.61 3.88 3.11
C GLY A 53 -12.47 5.40 3.14
N SER A 54 -11.24 5.93 3.22
CA SER A 54 -11.02 7.39 3.24
C SER A 54 -10.85 8.02 1.84
N GLY A 55 -10.37 7.26 0.85
CA GLY A 55 -10.08 7.79 -0.48
C GLY A 55 -8.80 8.63 -0.56
N GLU A 56 -8.01 8.67 0.51
CA GLU A 56 -6.77 9.43 0.58
C GLU A 56 -5.57 8.61 0.07
N GLN A 57 -4.56 9.29 -0.44
CA GLN A 57 -3.28 8.64 -0.75
C GLN A 57 -2.59 8.18 0.53
N VAL A 58 -2.05 6.97 0.53
CA VAL A 58 -1.28 6.44 1.67
C VAL A 58 0.15 7.00 1.63
N ASP A 59 0.31 8.29 1.93
CA ASP A 59 1.63 8.93 2.09
C ASP A 59 1.67 9.79 3.35
N ASN A 60 2.41 9.32 4.36
CA ASN A 60 2.47 9.90 5.70
C ASN A 60 1.08 10.07 6.33
N LEU A 61 0.17 9.15 6.03
CA LEU A 61 -1.22 9.18 6.49
C LEU A 61 -1.29 8.65 7.93
N GLN A 62 -1.88 9.44 8.83
CA GLN A 62 -2.17 8.99 10.19
C GLN A 62 -3.43 8.14 10.21
N LEU A 63 -3.29 6.87 10.57
CA LEU A 63 -4.44 5.97 10.66
C LEU A 63 -5.03 5.95 12.06
N SER A 64 -6.33 5.65 12.13
CA SER A 64 -7.05 5.38 13.37
C SER A 64 -7.71 4.02 13.30
N CYS A 65 -7.86 3.38 14.44
CA CYS A 65 -8.51 2.09 14.54
C CYS A 65 -9.10 1.90 15.94
N SER A 66 -10.22 1.19 16.01
CA SER A 66 -10.93 0.85 17.24
C SER A 66 -10.95 -0.65 17.55
N SER A 67 -10.23 -1.47 16.76
CA SER A 67 -10.12 -2.90 16.99
C SER A 67 -9.22 -3.20 18.19
N ALA A 68 -9.65 -4.13 19.04
CA ALA A 68 -8.90 -4.55 20.23
C ALA A 68 -7.71 -5.48 19.91
N THR A 69 -7.65 -6.07 18.71
CA THR A 69 -6.64 -7.07 18.34
C THR A 69 -5.80 -6.61 17.15
N GLU A 70 -6.42 -6.46 15.98
CA GLU A 70 -5.75 -6.08 14.74
C GLU A 70 -6.66 -5.19 13.88
N CYS A 71 -6.04 -4.26 13.16
CA CYS A 71 -6.65 -3.30 12.28
C CYS A 71 -6.31 -3.64 10.83
N SER A 72 -7.32 -4.06 10.06
CA SER A 72 -7.16 -4.40 8.66
C SER A 72 -7.43 -3.19 7.76
N PHE A 73 -6.54 -2.97 6.80
CA PHE A 73 -6.63 -1.91 5.81
C PHE A 73 -6.35 -2.48 4.41
N SER A 74 -6.85 -1.78 3.41
CA SER A 74 -6.65 -2.11 2.00
C SER A 74 -6.38 -0.85 1.22
N ALA A 75 -5.36 -0.86 0.35
CA ALA A 75 -5.09 0.24 -0.54
C ALA A 75 -5.23 -0.20 -2.00
N TYR A 76 -5.87 0.62 -2.81
CA TYR A 76 -6.15 0.36 -4.21
C TYR A 76 -5.14 1.06 -5.12
N TRP A 77 -4.71 0.36 -6.15
CA TRP A 77 -3.98 0.95 -7.28
C TRP A 77 -4.68 0.59 -8.59
N ASP A 78 -4.92 1.59 -9.41
CA ASP A 78 -5.59 1.48 -10.72
C ASP A 78 -4.67 0.98 -11.85
N GLY A 79 -3.38 0.83 -11.58
CA GLY A 79 -2.37 0.43 -12.56
C GLY A 79 -1.75 1.59 -13.33
N ASN A 80 -2.09 2.85 -13.02
CA ASN A 80 -1.54 4.01 -13.72
C ASN A 80 -0.29 4.56 -13.03
N VAL A 81 0.65 5.04 -13.84
CA VAL A 81 1.87 5.73 -13.40
C VAL A 81 1.49 7.16 -13.00
N ARG A 82 1.77 7.54 -11.75
CA ARG A 82 1.39 8.83 -11.18
C ARG A 82 1.84 10.04 -12.00
N SER A 83 3.05 10.00 -12.58
CA SER A 83 3.63 11.14 -13.29
C SER A 83 3.07 11.37 -14.69
N THR A 84 2.50 10.34 -15.32
CA THR A 84 2.03 10.41 -16.72
C THR A 84 0.54 10.12 -16.88
N GLY A 85 -0.11 9.49 -15.89
CA GLY A 85 -1.49 9.00 -15.98
C GLY A 85 -1.65 7.80 -16.91
N GLN A 86 -0.58 7.31 -17.54
CA GLN A 86 -0.63 6.15 -18.43
C GLN A 86 -0.56 4.85 -17.63
N GLN A 87 -1.12 3.78 -18.19
CA GLN A 87 -0.99 2.45 -17.61
C GLN A 87 0.48 2.03 -17.51
N ALA A 88 0.86 1.49 -16.35
CA ALA A 88 2.14 0.86 -16.12
C ALA A 88 2.37 -0.30 -17.11
N ALA A 89 3.62 -0.52 -17.50
CA ALA A 89 4.00 -1.60 -18.40
C ALA A 89 3.91 -2.97 -17.70
N SER A 90 3.74 -4.05 -18.46
CA SER A 90 3.88 -5.41 -17.91
C SER A 90 5.26 -5.62 -17.32
N GLY A 91 5.35 -6.34 -16.20
CA GLY A 91 6.62 -6.56 -15.51
C GLY A 91 6.48 -6.68 -14.00
N VAL A 92 7.63 -6.71 -13.33
CA VAL A 92 7.74 -6.81 -11.88
C VAL A 92 7.80 -5.42 -11.26
N TYR A 93 7.01 -5.23 -10.20
CA TYR A 93 7.00 -4.04 -9.38
C TYR A 93 7.18 -4.44 -7.91
N ILE A 94 7.66 -3.49 -7.10
CA ILE A 94 7.86 -3.65 -5.67
C ILE A 94 6.98 -2.64 -4.96
N TYR A 95 6.15 -3.08 -4.02
CA TYR A 95 5.43 -2.18 -3.12
C TYR A 95 5.99 -2.27 -1.71
N GLN A 96 6.04 -1.12 -1.07
CA GLN A 96 6.68 -0.91 0.21
C GLN A 96 5.74 -0.18 1.15
N LEU A 97 5.44 -0.82 2.27
CA LEU A 97 4.72 -0.25 3.39
C LEU A 97 5.74 0.23 4.42
N VAL A 98 5.59 1.48 4.88
CA VAL A 98 6.32 2.06 6.00
C VAL A 98 5.32 2.44 7.08
N VAL A 99 5.53 1.97 8.30
CA VAL A 99 4.69 2.27 9.49
C VAL A 99 5.63 2.73 10.59
N ASP A 100 5.56 4.00 10.98
CA ASP A 100 6.46 4.60 12.00
C ASP A 100 7.94 4.25 11.77
N GLY A 101 8.38 4.33 10.51
CA GLY A 101 9.74 4.02 10.08
C GLY A 101 10.06 2.52 9.86
N ARG A 102 9.19 1.60 10.30
CA ARG A 102 9.35 0.15 10.04
C ARG A 102 8.91 -0.18 8.63
N ARG A 103 9.75 -0.91 7.89
CA ARG A 103 9.59 -1.14 6.45
C ARG A 103 9.24 -2.59 6.14
N PHE A 104 8.26 -2.78 5.26
CA PHE A 104 7.84 -4.07 4.73
C PHE A 104 7.74 -3.97 3.21
N THR A 105 8.22 -4.99 2.49
CA THR A 105 8.24 -4.98 1.03
C THR A 105 7.70 -6.28 0.46
N LYS A 106 6.99 -6.19 -0.66
CA LYS A 106 6.57 -7.34 -1.46
C LYS A 106 6.64 -7.01 -2.95
N LYS A 107 6.74 -8.05 -3.77
CA LYS A 107 6.70 -7.95 -5.23
C LYS A 107 5.28 -8.17 -5.74
N MET A 108 4.96 -7.56 -6.88
CA MET A 108 3.76 -7.81 -7.67
C MET A 108 4.10 -7.83 -9.16
N ILE A 109 3.21 -8.43 -9.95
CA ILE A 109 3.40 -8.63 -11.38
C ILE A 109 2.21 -8.05 -12.13
N ILE A 110 2.49 -7.16 -13.09
CA ILE A 110 1.51 -6.68 -14.07
C ILE A 110 1.64 -7.56 -15.31
N MET A 111 0.52 -8.11 -15.78
CA MET A 111 0.46 -8.95 -16.98
C MET A 111 -0.69 -8.47 -17.84
N LYS A 112 -0.39 -7.86 -19.00
CA LYS A 112 -1.41 -7.34 -19.91
C LYS A 112 -1.90 -8.39 -20.88
#